data_AF-A0A963W700-F1
#
_entry.id   AF-A0A963W700-F1
#
_cell.length_a   1.000
_cell.length_b   1.000
_cell.length_c   1.000
_cell.angle_alpha   90.00
_cell.angle_beta   90.00
_cell.angle_gamma   90.00
#
_symmetry.space_group_name_H-M   'P 1'
#
loop_
_entity.id
_entity.type
_entity.pdbx_description
1 polymer ?
#
loop_
_entity_poly.entity_id
_entity_poly.type
_entity_poly.pdbx_seq_one_letter_code
_entity_poly.pdbx_strand_id
1 'polypeptide(L)'
;MIKNKLFIAAAAAGLAFALPQAANAQSAWPIVSGDYVEVGMIKVDDGHALDYANFLATQWRKSQDFAKAQGWISDYQIWWNSHARGDEADIYLITWIPKMTTPAEEDAREIAYSKHMAMTEAEMQAASGKRADYRRQVGAMLMREQKFRK
;
A
#
# COMPACT_ATOMS: atom_id res chain seq x y z
N MET A 1 -62.05 -20.66 45.94
CA MET A 1 -60.66 -21.15 46.08
C MET A 1 -60.46 -22.21 45.00
N ILE A 2 -59.61 -22.11 43.98
CA ILE A 2 -58.33 -21.44 43.76
C ILE A 2 -58.26 -21.08 42.26
N LYS A 3 -58.09 -19.79 41.94
CA LYS A 3 -57.61 -19.30 40.64
C LYS A 3 -56.17 -18.85 40.86
N ASN A 4 -55.18 -19.54 40.28
CA ASN A 4 -53.84 -19.00 39.93
C ASN A 4 -52.88 -20.15 39.61
N LYS A 5 -52.83 -20.56 38.34
CA LYS A 5 -51.68 -21.32 37.81
C LYS A 5 -51.31 -20.81 36.41
N LEU A 6 -51.23 -19.50 36.26
CA LEU A 6 -50.82 -18.89 34.99
C LEU A 6 -49.88 -17.69 35.20
N PHE A 7 -48.85 -17.83 36.03
CA PHE A 7 -47.81 -16.80 36.17
C PHE A 7 -46.47 -17.41 36.63
N ILE A 8 -46.00 -18.47 35.97
CA ILE A 8 -44.60 -18.94 36.12
C ILE A 8 -44.11 -19.44 34.76
N ALA A 9 -43.97 -18.53 33.78
CA ALA A 9 -43.25 -18.81 32.53
C ALA A 9 -42.77 -17.53 31.84
N ALA A 10 -42.48 -16.47 32.59
CA ALA A 10 -41.99 -15.19 32.06
C ALA A 10 -40.75 -14.68 32.81
N ALA A 11 -39.87 -15.61 33.23
CA ALA A 11 -38.59 -15.28 33.88
C ALA A 11 -37.40 -16.00 33.21
N ALA A 12 -37.51 -16.31 31.92
CA ALA A 12 -36.44 -16.91 31.11
C ALA A 12 -36.08 -16.04 29.88
N ALA A 13 -36.32 -14.73 29.95
CA ALA A 13 -36.22 -13.82 28.80
C ALA A 13 -35.09 -12.77 28.90
N GLY A 14 -34.03 -13.00 29.69
CA GLY A 14 -33.08 -11.90 29.96
C GLY A 14 -31.61 -12.26 30.24
N LEU A 15 -31.12 -13.43 29.86
CA LEU A 15 -29.73 -13.83 30.18
C LEU A 15 -28.86 -14.25 28.98
N ALA A 16 -29.31 -14.04 27.74
CA ALA A 16 -28.59 -14.47 26.54
C ALA A 16 -27.98 -13.32 25.70
N PHE A 17 -27.72 -12.15 26.31
CA PHE A 17 -27.01 -11.04 25.66
C PHE A 17 -25.71 -10.63 26.34
N ALA A 18 -25.02 -11.57 27.02
CA ALA A 18 -23.59 -11.41 27.24
C ALA A 18 -22.86 -11.76 25.94
N LEU A 19 -23.06 -10.95 24.90
CA LEU A 19 -22.13 -10.90 23.77
C LEU A 19 -20.75 -10.63 24.38
N PRO A 20 -19.67 -11.30 23.94
CA PRO A 20 -18.32 -10.90 24.30
C PRO A 20 -18.01 -9.57 23.62
N GLN A 21 -18.58 -8.48 24.15
CA GLN A 21 -18.27 -7.11 23.75
C GLN A 21 -16.88 -6.67 24.26
N ALA A 22 -16.18 -7.56 24.98
CA ALA A 22 -14.88 -7.34 25.60
C ALA A 22 -13.67 -7.75 24.73
N ALA A 23 -13.84 -8.03 23.43
CA ALA A 23 -12.69 -8.18 22.52
C ALA A 23 -12.09 -6.83 22.06
N ASN A 24 -12.71 -5.70 22.43
CA ASN A 24 -12.16 -4.35 22.26
C ASN A 24 -11.80 -3.73 23.61
N ALA A 25 -11.11 -4.46 24.49
CA ALA A 25 -10.47 -3.86 25.65
C ALA A 25 -9.36 -2.89 25.19
N GLN A 26 -9.77 -1.63 25.01
CA GLN A 26 -9.02 -0.36 25.09
C GLN A 26 -7.49 -0.48 25.11
N SER A 27 -6.85 -0.70 23.96
CA SER A 27 -5.45 -0.28 23.83
C SER A 27 -5.42 1.24 24.02
N ALA A 28 -4.69 1.73 25.03
CA ALA A 28 -4.46 3.17 25.23
C ALA A 28 -3.65 3.82 24.09
N TRP A 29 -3.13 3.00 23.15
CA TRP A 29 -2.38 3.48 22.00
C TRP A 29 -3.32 4.16 21.00
N PRO A 30 -3.17 5.47 20.73
CA PRO A 30 -4.14 6.26 19.98
C PRO A 30 -4.11 6.02 18.47
N ILE A 31 -3.13 5.24 17.98
CA ILE A 31 -2.93 4.95 16.56
C ILE A 31 -3.01 3.46 16.26
N VAL A 32 -3.30 3.13 15.00
CA VAL A 32 -3.31 1.78 14.43
C VAL A 32 -2.53 1.78 13.13
N SER A 33 -1.90 0.65 12.84
CA SER A 33 -1.19 0.45 11.58
C SER A 33 -2.16 0.42 10.40
N GLY A 34 -1.90 1.27 9.41
CA GLY A 34 -2.51 1.24 8.07
C GLY A 34 -1.67 0.40 7.11
N ASP A 35 -1.51 0.87 5.87
CA ASP A 35 -0.78 0.14 4.84
C ASP A 35 0.74 0.21 5.07
N TYR A 36 1.49 -0.71 4.46
CA TYR A 36 2.93 -0.51 4.27
C TYR A 36 3.12 0.57 3.21
N VAL A 37 4.13 1.42 3.37
CA VAL A 37 4.42 2.51 2.44
C VAL A 37 5.85 2.37 1.97
N GLU A 38 6.03 2.00 0.71
CA GLU A 38 7.34 2.01 0.06
C GLU A 38 7.60 3.39 -0.52
N VAL A 39 8.78 3.95 -0.23
CA VAL A 39 9.23 5.24 -0.72
C VAL A 39 10.55 5.07 -1.48
N GLY A 40 10.51 5.18 -2.80
CA GLY A 40 11.68 5.23 -3.65
C GLY A 40 12.22 6.65 -3.76
N MET A 41 13.49 6.86 -3.44
CA MET A 41 14.14 8.17 -3.46
C MET A 41 14.99 8.32 -4.71
N ILE A 42 14.64 9.27 -5.57
CA ILE A 42 15.18 9.40 -6.92
C ILE A 42 15.86 10.76 -7.08
N LYS A 43 17.11 10.73 -7.53
CA LYS A 43 17.86 11.89 -8.02
C LYS A 43 17.86 11.86 -9.54
N VAL A 44 17.55 12.97 -10.18
CA VAL A 44 17.61 13.10 -11.64
C VAL A 44 18.71 14.10 -11.97
N ASP A 45 19.55 13.76 -12.94
CA ASP A 45 20.63 14.64 -13.35
C ASP A 45 20.07 15.88 -14.09
N ASP A 46 20.78 16.99 -13.99
CA ASP A 46 20.35 18.27 -14.53
C ASP A 46 20.04 18.16 -16.03
N GLY A 47 18.91 18.74 -16.45
CA GLY A 47 18.45 18.70 -17.85
C GLY A 47 17.58 17.49 -18.21
N HIS A 48 17.48 16.47 -17.37
CA HIS A 48 16.73 15.23 -17.66
C HIS A 48 15.37 15.10 -16.95
N ALA A 49 14.88 16.18 -16.33
CA ALA A 49 13.60 16.17 -15.62
C ALA A 49 12.42 15.76 -16.53
N LEU A 50 12.39 16.24 -17.77
CA LEU A 50 11.34 15.89 -18.74
C LEU A 50 11.44 14.42 -19.18
N ASP A 51 12.65 13.91 -19.39
CA ASP A 51 12.86 12.51 -19.78
C ASP A 51 12.31 11.57 -18.72
N TYR A 52 12.63 11.85 -17.45
CA TYR A 52 12.14 11.04 -16.35
C TYR A 52 10.63 11.20 -16.13
N ALA A 53 10.08 12.41 -16.27
CA ALA A 53 8.65 12.64 -16.19
C ALA A 53 7.86 11.86 -17.28
N ASN A 54 8.38 11.82 -18.51
CA ASN A 54 7.78 11.04 -19.60
C ASN A 54 7.80 9.54 -19.32
N PHE A 55 8.90 9.04 -18.75
CA PHE A 55 8.95 7.65 -18.27
C PHE A 55 7.90 7.38 -17.17
N LEU A 56 7.78 8.30 -16.21
CA LEU A 56 6.81 8.16 -15.11
C LEU A 56 5.38 8.13 -15.64
N ALA A 57 5.04 9.02 -16.57
CA ALA A 57 3.70 9.14 -17.17
C ALA A 57 3.31 7.94 -18.03
N THR A 58 4.28 7.15 -18.52
CA THR A 58 4.05 6.03 -19.44
C THR A 58 4.23 4.70 -18.71
N GLN A 59 5.45 4.16 -18.73
CA GLN A 59 5.76 2.82 -18.27
C GLN A 59 5.47 2.65 -16.78
N TRP A 60 5.92 3.59 -15.95
CA TRP A 60 5.73 3.49 -14.51
C TRP A 60 4.25 3.59 -14.14
N ARG A 61 3.52 4.58 -14.66
CA ARG A 61 2.08 4.71 -14.41
C ARG A 61 1.30 3.47 -14.86
N LYS A 62 1.60 2.93 -16.05
CA LYS A 62 0.98 1.68 -16.55
C LYS A 62 1.15 0.53 -15.54
N SER A 63 2.36 0.37 -15.00
CA SER A 63 2.65 -0.61 -13.96
C SER A 63 1.83 -0.37 -12.68
N GLN A 64 1.79 0.87 -12.19
CA GLN A 64 1.10 1.18 -10.94
C GLN A 64 -0.43 1.06 -11.07
N ASP A 65 -0.99 1.51 -12.20
CA ASP A 65 -2.42 1.37 -12.51
C ASP A 65 -2.84 -0.10 -12.54
N PHE A 66 -2.01 -0.96 -13.15
CA PHE A 66 -2.27 -2.39 -13.15
C PHE A 66 -2.22 -2.98 -11.74
N ALA A 67 -1.17 -2.71 -10.97
CA ALA A 67 -1.05 -3.18 -9.59
C ALA A 67 -2.23 -2.73 -8.70
N LYS A 68 -2.69 -1.48 -8.88
CA LYS A 68 -3.85 -0.95 -8.18
C LYS A 68 -5.14 -1.64 -8.59
N ALA A 69 -5.35 -1.89 -9.88
CA ALA A 69 -6.50 -2.62 -10.39
C ALA A 69 -6.56 -4.08 -9.90
N GLN A 70 -5.41 -4.70 -9.63
CA GLN A 70 -5.33 -6.04 -9.03
C GLN A 70 -5.47 -6.03 -7.50
N GLY A 71 -5.57 -4.86 -6.86
CA GLY A 71 -5.63 -4.72 -5.40
C GLY A 71 -4.30 -5.05 -4.70
N TRP A 72 -3.19 -5.09 -5.44
CA TRP A 72 -1.86 -5.34 -4.88
C TRP A 72 -1.31 -4.14 -4.13
N ILE A 73 -1.71 -2.96 -4.57
CA ILE A 73 -1.46 -1.67 -3.93
C ILE A 73 -2.80 -0.96 -3.78
N SER A 74 -2.93 -0.15 -2.74
CA SER A 74 -4.12 0.67 -2.49
C SER A 74 -4.01 2.04 -3.16
N ASP A 75 -2.79 2.58 -3.24
CA ASP A 75 -2.51 3.86 -3.87
C ASP A 75 -1.05 4.00 -4.34
N TYR A 76 -0.80 4.97 -5.21
CA TYR A 76 0.56 5.38 -5.60
C TYR A 76 0.61 6.87 -5.89
N GLN A 77 1.74 7.51 -5.58
CA GLN A 77 1.91 8.96 -5.69
C GLN A 77 3.33 9.31 -6.15
N ILE A 78 3.48 10.51 -6.72
CA ILE A 78 4.76 11.12 -7.06
C ILE A 78 4.84 12.42 -6.26
N TRP A 79 5.86 12.57 -5.41
CA TRP A 79 6.16 13.83 -4.74
C TRP A 79 7.45 14.41 -5.28
N TRP A 80 7.37 15.65 -5.79
CA TRP A 80 8.54 16.42 -6.19
C TRP A 80 9.07 17.23 -5.01
N ASN A 81 10.38 17.19 -4.80
CA ASN A 81 11.07 18.02 -3.85
C ASN A 81 11.40 19.37 -4.50
N SER A 82 10.53 20.36 -4.29
CA SER A 82 10.72 21.71 -4.83
C SER A 82 11.97 22.43 -4.31
N HIS A 83 12.61 21.91 -3.25
CA HIS A 83 13.75 22.52 -2.58
C HIS A 83 14.83 21.49 -2.23
N ALA A 84 15.13 20.58 -3.14
CA ALA A 84 16.13 19.53 -2.92
C ALA A 84 17.53 20.11 -2.66
N ARG A 85 18.18 19.61 -1.62
CA ARG A 85 19.63 19.80 -1.41
C ARG A 85 20.43 18.83 -2.28
N GLY A 86 21.73 19.09 -2.44
CA GLY A 86 22.57 18.34 -3.39
C GLY A 86 22.58 16.82 -3.18
N ASP A 87 22.53 16.38 -1.93
CA ASP A 87 22.51 14.98 -1.49
C ASP A 87 21.10 14.40 -1.32
N GLU A 88 20.05 15.21 -1.47
CA GLU A 88 18.66 14.77 -1.37
C GLU A 88 18.09 14.30 -2.71
N ALA A 89 17.07 13.46 -2.63
CA ALA A 89 16.25 13.12 -3.79
C ALA A 89 15.43 14.32 -4.27
N ASP A 90 15.30 14.40 -5.59
CA ASP A 90 14.44 15.37 -6.28
C ASP A 90 13.00 14.84 -6.35
N ILE A 91 12.84 13.51 -6.40
CA ILE A 91 11.55 12.85 -6.57
C ILE A 91 11.42 11.69 -5.58
N TYR A 92 10.25 11.59 -4.96
CA TYR A 92 9.83 10.46 -4.16
C TYR A 92 8.72 9.72 -4.88
N LEU A 93 8.88 8.41 -5.07
CA LEU A 93 7.86 7.52 -5.59
C LEU A 93 7.25 6.75 -4.42
N ILE A 94 5.95 6.93 -4.19
CA ILE A 94 5.28 6.41 -3.00
C ILE A 94 4.29 5.34 -3.44
N THR A 95 4.38 4.15 -2.85
CA THR A 95 3.49 3.03 -3.14
C THR A 95 2.91 2.49 -1.83
N TRP A 96 1.57 2.42 -1.76
CA TRP A 96 0.83 1.96 -0.58
C TRP A 96 0.42 0.51 -0.75
N ILE A 97 0.95 -0.36 0.12
CA ILE A 97 0.84 -1.81 0.02
C ILE A 97 -0.02 -2.32 1.20
N PRO A 98 -1.25 -2.79 0.95
CA PRO A 98 -2.15 -3.21 2.02
C PRO A 98 -1.64 -4.44 2.77
N LYS A 99 -0.97 -5.37 2.07
CA LYS A 99 -0.36 -6.58 2.65
C LYS A 99 0.93 -6.96 1.92
N MET A 100 1.90 -7.46 2.67
CA MET A 100 3.07 -8.12 2.09
C MET A 100 2.67 -9.43 1.42
N THR A 101 3.37 -9.78 0.36
CA THR A 101 3.15 -11.00 -0.41
C THR A 101 3.78 -12.21 0.25
N THR A 102 3.16 -13.36 0.02
CA THR A 102 3.82 -14.66 0.13
C THR A 102 4.62 -14.95 -1.16
N PRO A 103 5.60 -15.87 -1.13
CA PRO A 103 6.34 -16.24 -2.34
C PRO A 103 5.45 -16.69 -3.50
N ALA A 104 4.41 -17.51 -3.22
CA ALA A 104 3.49 -17.97 -4.26
C ALA A 104 2.64 -16.83 -4.87
N GLU A 105 2.29 -15.81 -4.08
CA GLU A 105 1.62 -14.61 -4.60
C GLU A 105 2.59 -13.77 -5.44
N GLU A 106 3.87 -13.72 -5.08
CA GLU A 106 4.89 -13.00 -5.84
C GLU A 106 5.12 -13.62 -7.22
N ASP A 107 5.26 -14.95 -7.31
CA ASP A 107 5.36 -15.67 -8.58
C ASP A 107 4.14 -15.40 -9.47
N ALA A 108 2.94 -15.46 -8.90
CA ALA A 108 1.70 -15.20 -9.63
C ALA A 108 1.61 -13.74 -10.12
N ARG A 109 2.09 -12.78 -9.32
CA ARG A 109 2.17 -11.36 -9.68
C ARG A 109 3.15 -11.15 -10.83
N GLU A 110 4.32 -11.76 -10.78
CA GLU A 110 5.34 -11.63 -11.83
C GLU A 110 4.82 -12.13 -13.20
N ILE A 111 4.14 -13.28 -13.23
CA ILE A 111 3.53 -13.81 -14.46
C ILE A 111 2.48 -12.84 -15.00
N ALA A 112 1.56 -12.39 -14.14
CA ALA A 112 0.50 -11.46 -14.52
C ALA A 112 1.07 -10.10 -15.00
N TYR A 113 2.11 -9.62 -14.33
CA TYR A 113 2.80 -8.37 -14.65
C TYR A 113 3.53 -8.46 -15.98
N SER A 114 4.32 -9.51 -16.21
CA SER A 114 5.03 -9.74 -17.47
C SER A 114 4.07 -9.81 -18.66
N LYS A 115 2.94 -10.51 -18.48
CA LYS A 115 1.87 -10.56 -19.49
C LYS A 115 1.25 -9.18 -19.76
N HIS A 116 1.00 -8.38 -18.72
CA HIS A 116 0.39 -7.05 -18.86
C HIS A 116 1.34 -6.03 -19.49
N MET A 117 2.61 -6.06 -19.10
CA MET A 117 3.61 -5.13 -19.60
C MET A 117 4.03 -5.47 -21.03
N ALA A 118 3.89 -6.73 -21.44
CA ALA A 118 4.28 -7.23 -22.76
C ALA A 118 5.76 -6.92 -23.07
N MET A 119 6.59 -7.04 -22.03
CA MET A 119 8.04 -6.87 -22.11
C MET A 119 8.69 -8.06 -21.44
N THR A 120 9.79 -8.51 -22.02
CA THR A 120 10.67 -9.50 -21.42
C THR A 120 11.46 -8.88 -20.26
N GLU A 121 11.95 -9.72 -19.35
CA GLU A 121 12.85 -9.27 -18.27
C GLU A 121 14.09 -8.55 -18.81
N ALA A 122 14.67 -9.06 -19.90
CA ALA A 122 15.83 -8.45 -20.55
C ALA A 122 15.53 -7.03 -21.06
N GLU A 123 14.36 -6.80 -21.66
CA GLU A 123 13.92 -5.47 -22.10
C GLU A 123 13.66 -4.54 -20.92
N MET A 124 13.07 -5.05 -19.84
CA MET A 124 12.85 -4.26 -18.61
C MET A 124 14.18 -3.86 -17.97
N GLN A 125 15.14 -4.78 -17.89
CA GLN A 125 16.48 -4.51 -17.36
C GLN A 125 17.22 -3.50 -18.25
N ALA A 126 17.22 -3.69 -19.57
CA ALA A 126 17.84 -2.75 -20.50
C ALA A 126 17.22 -1.35 -20.43
N ALA A 127 15.88 -1.26 -20.34
CA ALA A 127 15.19 0.01 -20.15
C ALA A 127 15.54 0.67 -18.81
N SER A 128 15.75 -0.13 -17.75
CA SER A 128 16.24 0.38 -16.47
C SER A 128 17.67 0.91 -16.56
N GLY A 129 18.56 0.17 -17.23
CA GLY A 129 19.95 0.57 -17.48
C GLY A 129 20.04 1.91 -18.21
N LYS A 130 19.26 2.11 -19.27
CA LYS A 130 19.19 3.41 -19.99
C LYS A 130 18.77 4.59 -19.11
N ARG A 131 17.97 4.34 -18.06
CA ARG A 131 17.60 5.41 -17.12
C ARG A 131 18.70 5.68 -16.10
N ALA A 132 19.56 4.71 -15.82
CA ALA A 132 20.69 4.90 -14.93
C ALA A 132 21.69 5.95 -15.46
N ASP A 133 21.65 6.23 -16.78
CA ASP A 133 22.47 7.26 -17.43
C ASP A 133 22.11 8.69 -17.02
N TYR A 134 20.90 8.93 -16.49
CA TYR A 134 20.41 10.26 -16.12
C TYR A 134 19.62 10.31 -14.79
N ARG A 135 19.48 9.16 -14.13
CA ARG A 135 18.73 9.03 -12.88
C ARG A 135 19.44 8.06 -11.96
N ARG A 136 19.51 8.41 -10.68
CA ARG A 136 20.00 7.51 -9.62
C ARG A 136 18.93 7.27 -8.58
N GLN A 137 18.83 6.03 -8.10
CA GLN A 137 18.11 5.76 -6.86
C GLN A 137 19.07 6.01 -5.71
N VAL A 138 18.80 7.05 -4.93
CA VAL A 138 19.67 7.48 -3.83
C VAL A 138 19.25 6.89 -2.48
N GLY A 139 18.09 6.24 -2.44
CA GLY A 139 17.60 5.56 -1.25
C GLY A 139 16.26 4.88 -1.47
N ALA A 140 15.84 4.12 -0.47
CA ALA A 140 14.52 3.54 -0.37
C ALA A 140 14.13 3.41 1.12
N MET A 141 12.84 3.52 1.42
CA MET A 141 12.31 3.30 2.76
C MET A 141 11.06 2.42 2.68
N LEU A 142 10.91 1.52 3.65
CA LEU A 142 9.65 0.82 3.91
C LEU A 142 9.11 1.28 5.25
N MET A 143 7.99 1.99 5.22
CA MET A 143 7.32 2.53 6.40
C MET A 143 6.01 1.77 6.65
N ARG A 144 5.41 2.00 7.82
CA ARG A 144 4.04 1.56 8.15
C ARG A 144 3.22 2.79 8.49
N GLU A 145 2.18 3.05 7.69
CA GLU A 145 1.24 4.14 7.97
C GLU A 145 0.66 4.00 9.37
N GLN A 146 0.50 5.11 10.08
CA GLN A 146 -0.19 5.16 11.36
C GLN A 146 -1.45 6.01 11.22
N LYS A 147 -2.61 5.43 11.54
CA LYS A 147 -3.91 6.11 11.52
C LYS A 147 -4.39 6.31 12.95
N PHE A 148 -5.02 7.44 13.24
CA PHE A 148 -5.71 7.60 14.52
C PHE A 148 -6.88 6.61 14.62
N ARG A 149 -7.08 6.05 15.82
CA ARG A 149 -8.31 5.33 16.13
C ARG A 149 -9.48 6.32 16.05
N LYS A 150 -10.57 5.89 15.42
CA LYS A 150 -11.85 6.63 15.41
C LYS A 150 -12.61 6.37 16.69
#